data_AF-A0A3A4NPV1-F1
#
_entry.id   AF-A0A3A4NPV1-F1
#
_cell.length_a   1.000
_cell.length_b   1.000
_cell.length_c   1.000
_cell.angle_alpha   90.00
_cell.angle_beta   90.00
_cell.angle_gamma   90.00
#
_symmetry.space_group_name_H-M   'P 1'
#
loop_
_entity.id
_entity.type
_entity.pdbx_description
1 polymer ?
#
loop_
_entity_poly.entity_id
_entity_poly.type
_entity_poly.pdbx_seq_one_letter_code
_entity_poly.pdbx_strand_id
1 'polypeptide(L)'
;MPDGRRWEVRERYGNLIYLTYERWQHIIDPMNHPEMSEYEACLKETVRLGKRKQDSLDPRKFRYAMPFNRLYEFNTHIIAIVLFRFTESPNGVFLPNNYIVTAYQKVIE
;
A
#
# COMPACT_ATOMS: atom_id res chain seq x y z
N MET A 1 18.43 1.12 6.91
CA MET A 1 17.72 0.12 6.08
C MET A 1 18.42 0.09 4.73
N PRO A 2 19.14 -0.98 4.37
CA PRO A 2 20.04 -0.99 3.21
C PRO A 2 19.34 -1.03 1.83
N ASP A 3 18.02 -1.15 1.79
CA ASP A 3 17.23 -1.41 0.57
C ASP A 3 16.20 -0.31 0.24
N GLY A 4 16.27 0.84 0.93
CA GLY A 4 15.34 1.96 0.71
C GLY A 4 13.92 1.72 1.22
N ARG A 5 13.65 0.60 1.92
CA ARG A 5 12.35 0.36 2.57
C ARG A 5 12.16 1.31 3.74
N ARG A 6 10.98 1.92 3.78
CA ARG A 6 10.50 2.77 4.87
C ARG A 6 9.91 1.92 5.99
N TRP A 7 9.09 0.93 5.62
CA TRP A 7 8.55 -0.07 6.53
C TRP A 7 7.97 -1.24 5.73
N GLU A 8 7.68 -2.32 6.45
CA GLU A 8 6.95 -3.48 5.98
C GLU A 8 5.90 -3.91 6.99
N VAL A 9 4.84 -4.54 6.51
CA VAL A 9 3.76 -5.07 7.34
C VAL A 9 3.29 -6.40 6.76
N ARG A 10 2.94 -7.34 7.64
CA ARG A 10 2.32 -8.59 7.24
C ARG A 10 0.81 -8.41 7.21
N GLU A 11 0.20 -8.69 6.06
CA GLU A 11 -1.25 -8.65 5.92
C GLU A 11 -1.92 -9.94 6.44
N ARG A 12 -3.25 -9.90 6.52
CA ARG A 12 -4.13 -10.99 6.99
C ARG A 12 -3.92 -12.36 6.32
N TYR A 13 -3.45 -12.41 5.08
CA TYR A 13 -3.13 -13.68 4.39
C TYR A 13 -1.66 -14.09 4.50
N GLY A 14 -0.89 -13.45 5.37
CA GLY A 14 0.51 -13.80 5.64
C GLY A 14 1.53 -13.19 4.68
N ASN A 15 1.10 -12.47 3.63
CA ASN A 15 2.01 -11.80 2.71
C ASN A 15 2.69 -10.59 3.39
N LEU A 16 4.00 -10.49 3.21
CA LEU A 16 4.77 -9.31 3.59
C LEU A 16 4.65 -8.26 2.47
N ILE A 17 4.27 -7.04 2.83
CA ILE A 17 4.10 -5.91 1.92
C ILE A 17 4.92 -4.75 2.46
N TYR A 18 5.67 -4.07 1.60
CA TYR A 18 6.50 -2.95 2.02
C TYR A 18 6.17 -1.65 1.27
N LEU A 19 6.59 -0.54 1.88
CA LEU A 19 6.63 0.79 1.28
C LEU A 19 8.07 1.29 1.31
N THR A 20 8.53 1.93 0.23
CA THR A 20 9.85 2.57 0.18
C THR A 20 9.76 4.05 0.55
N TYR A 21 10.90 4.64 0.95
CA TYR A 21 10.96 6.09 1.20
C TYR A 21 10.61 6.89 -0.06
N GLU A 22 11.23 6.55 -1.19
CA GLU A 22 10.96 7.19 -2.49
C GLU A 22 9.47 7.14 -2.84
N ARG A 23 8.84 5.98 -2.67
CA ARG A 23 7.42 5.83 -3.00
C ARG A 23 6.52 6.60 -2.04
N TRP A 24 6.88 6.67 -0.75
CA TRP A 24 6.16 7.51 0.19
C TRP A 24 6.23 8.98 -0.19
N GLN A 25 7.41 9.50 -0.53
CA GLN A 25 7.57 10.88 -1.00
C GLN A 25 6.74 11.15 -2.26
N HIS A 26 6.72 10.22 -3.21
CA HIS A 26 5.87 10.34 -4.39
C HIS A 26 4.38 10.36 -4.05
N ILE A 27 3.91 9.55 -3.09
CA ILE A 27 2.50 9.53 -2.69
C ILE A 27 2.09 10.90 -2.13
N ILE A 28 2.86 11.46 -1.20
CA ILE A 28 2.51 12.70 -0.49
C ILE A 28 2.93 13.98 -1.22
N ASP A 29 3.49 13.86 -2.42
CA ASP A 29 3.88 15.00 -3.24
C ASP A 29 2.69 15.94 -3.45
N PRO A 30 2.90 17.28 -3.45
CA PRO A 30 1.83 18.26 -3.65
C PRO A 30 0.96 18.05 -4.91
N MET A 31 1.50 17.38 -5.94
CA MET A 31 0.78 17.09 -7.19
C MET A 31 0.09 15.73 -7.22
N ASN A 32 0.24 14.91 -6.17
CA ASN A 32 -0.35 13.58 -6.07
C ASN A 32 -1.40 13.53 -4.95
N HIS A 33 -1.03 13.06 -3.77
CA HIS A 33 -1.92 12.85 -2.63
C HIS A 33 -1.36 13.51 -1.36
N PRO A 34 -1.21 14.85 -1.33
CA PRO A 34 -0.65 15.55 -0.17
C PRO A 34 -1.47 15.34 1.11
N GLU A 35 -2.76 15.02 0.99
CA GLU A 35 -3.64 14.69 2.10
C GLU A 35 -3.22 13.42 2.85
N MET A 36 -2.38 12.56 2.25
CA MET A 36 -1.89 11.34 2.88
C MET A 36 -0.75 11.58 3.88
N SER A 37 -0.11 12.76 3.88
CA SER A 37 1.08 13.08 4.70
C SER A 37 0.94 12.70 6.18
N GLU A 38 -0.23 12.95 6.79
CA GLU A 38 -0.52 12.65 8.20
C GLU A 38 -1.12 11.25 8.44
N TYR A 39 -1.32 10.45 7.38
CA TYR A 39 -2.12 9.22 7.44
C TYR A 39 -1.31 7.95 7.16
N GLU A 40 0.01 7.99 7.28
CA GLU A 40 0.87 6.83 7.04
C GLU A 40 0.55 5.65 7.99
N ALA A 41 0.22 5.93 9.25
CA ALA A 41 -0.22 4.92 10.20
C ALA A 41 -1.53 4.24 9.75
N CYS A 42 -2.50 5.03 9.29
CA CYS A 42 -3.76 4.52 8.76
C CYS A 42 -3.54 3.69 7.47
N LEU A 43 -2.57 4.08 6.63
CA LEU A 43 -2.15 3.28 5.47
C LEU A 43 -1.59 1.91 5.89
N LYS A 44 -0.74 1.84 6.92
CA LYS A 44 -0.24 0.56 7.46
C LYS A 44 -1.39 -0.33 7.93
N GLU A 45 -2.36 0.23 8.65
CA GLU A 45 -3.56 -0.50 9.09
C GLU A 45 -4.41 -0.98 7.92
N THR A 46 -4.57 -0.13 6.89
CA THR A 46 -5.30 -0.48 5.66
C THR A 46 -4.71 -1.71 4.99
N VAL A 47 -3.38 -1.79 4.89
CA VAL A 47 -2.70 -2.95 4.31
C VAL A 47 -2.81 -4.18 5.21
N ARG A 48 -2.73 -3.99 6.53
CA ARG A 48 -2.78 -5.09 7.50
C ARG A 48 -4.15 -5.75 7.60
N LEU A 49 -5.21 -4.93 7.70
CA LEU A 49 -6.57 -5.36 8.10
C LEU A 49 -7.64 -5.08 7.05
N GLY A 50 -7.36 -4.23 6.06
CA GLY A 50 -8.34 -3.79 5.08
C GLY A 50 -8.91 -4.91 4.21
N LYS A 51 -10.03 -4.60 3.55
CA LYS A 51 -10.61 -5.47 2.53
C LYS A 51 -9.70 -5.46 1.31
N ARG A 52 -9.20 -6.63 0.92
CA ARG A 52 -8.38 -6.83 -0.27
C ARG A 52 -9.24 -7.30 -1.44
N LYS A 53 -9.11 -6.64 -2.59
CA LYS A 53 -9.74 -7.04 -3.85
C LYS A 53 -8.69 -7.07 -4.96
N GLN A 54 -8.63 -8.17 -5.70
CA GLN A 54 -7.78 -8.28 -6.89
C GLN A 54 -8.34 -7.42 -8.02
N ASP A 55 -7.47 -6.78 -8.78
CA ASP A 55 -7.82 -6.07 -10.01
C ASP A 55 -8.25 -7.09 -11.08
N SER A 56 -9.28 -6.76 -11.87
CA SER A 56 -9.83 -7.68 -12.86
C SER A 56 -8.95 -7.84 -14.10
N LEU A 57 -8.07 -6.87 -14.38
CA LEU A 57 -7.24 -6.84 -15.59
C LEU A 57 -5.79 -7.24 -15.30
N ASP A 58 -5.23 -6.86 -14.14
CA ASP A 58 -3.91 -7.31 -13.73
C ASP A 58 -3.99 -8.19 -12.47
N PRO A 59 -3.81 -9.52 -12.58
CA PRO A 59 -3.92 -10.43 -11.44
C PRO A 59 -2.84 -10.20 -10.37
N ARG A 60 -1.81 -9.40 -10.65
CA ARG A 60 -0.76 -9.04 -9.68
C ARG A 60 -1.12 -7.80 -8.88
N LYS A 61 -2.16 -7.06 -9.29
CA LYS A 61 -2.55 -5.80 -8.67
C LYS A 61 -3.70 -6.03 -7.71
N PHE A 62 -3.54 -5.54 -6.49
CA PHE A 62 -4.52 -5.66 -5.43
C PHE A 62 -4.83 -4.30 -4.84
N ARG A 63 -6.12 -4.04 -4.64
CA ARG A 63 -6.62 -2.88 -3.92
C ARG A 63 -6.94 -3.29 -2.49
N TYR A 64 -6.41 -2.55 -1.53
CA TYR A 64 -6.80 -2.62 -0.13
C TYR A 64 -7.63 -1.39 0.19
N ALA A 65 -8.72 -1.57 0.92
CA ALA A 65 -9.60 -0.49 1.34
C ALA A 65 -9.99 -0.68 2.81
N MET A 66 -9.92 0.40 3.59
CA MET A 66 -10.32 0.40 4.99
C MET A 66 -10.98 1.74 5.35
N PRO A 67 -12.14 1.73 6.04
CA PRO A 67 -12.82 2.94 6.44
C PRO A 67 -12.13 3.61 7.63
N PHE A 68 -12.18 4.94 7.67
CA PHE A 68 -11.72 5.74 8.80
C PHE A 68 -12.67 6.94 9.01
N ASN A 69 -12.93 7.30 10.27
CA ASN A 69 -13.90 8.36 10.61
C ASN A 69 -13.33 9.78 10.56
N ARG A 70 -12.01 9.94 10.42
CA ARG A 70 -11.31 11.24 10.53
C ARG A 70 -10.31 11.39 9.39
N LEU A 71 -10.78 11.27 8.17
CA LEU A 71 -9.98 11.54 6.97
C LEU A 71 -10.14 13.00 6.57
N TYR A 72 -9.30 13.43 5.63
CA TYR A 72 -9.34 14.79 5.10
C TYR A 72 -10.65 14.99 4.32
N GLU A 73 -11.32 16.12 4.59
CA GLU A 73 -12.64 16.47 4.04
C GLU A 73 -13.69 15.37 4.30
N PHE A 74 -14.39 14.93 3.26
CA PHE A 74 -15.50 13.97 3.34
C PHE A 74 -15.06 12.54 2.98
N ASN A 75 -13.75 12.30 2.84
CA ASN A 75 -13.26 10.96 2.51
C ASN A 75 -13.63 9.96 3.59
N THR A 76 -13.96 8.73 3.18
CA THR A 76 -14.41 7.69 4.11
C THR A 76 -13.43 6.54 4.22
N HIS A 77 -12.55 6.35 3.23
CA HIS A 77 -11.62 5.24 3.18
C HIS A 77 -10.21 5.68 2.77
N ILE A 78 -9.22 4.94 3.28
CA ILE A 78 -7.91 4.89 2.64
C ILE A 78 -7.88 3.72 1.67
N ILE A 79 -7.35 4.00 0.49
CA ILE A 79 -7.08 3.02 -0.56
C ILE A 79 -5.57 2.84 -0.67
N ALA A 80 -5.10 1.59 -0.68
CA ALA A 80 -3.74 1.24 -1.05
C ALA A 80 -3.74 0.32 -2.28
N ILE A 81 -2.87 0.61 -3.24
CA ILE A 81 -2.65 -0.24 -4.41
C ILE A 81 -1.32 -0.97 -4.22
N VAL A 82 -1.38 -2.29 -4.19
CA VAL A 82 -0.21 -3.16 -3.99
C VAL A 82 -0.01 -4.00 -5.24
N LEU A 83 1.25 -4.10 -5.69
CA LEU A 83 1.65 -5.07 -6.69
C LEU A 83 2.34 -6.25 -6.01
N PHE A 84 1.90 -7.45 -6.37
CA PHE A 84 2.49 -8.71 -5.95
C PHE A 84 3.47 -9.17 -7.02
N ARG A 85 4.75 -9.27 -6.64
CA ARG A 85 5.82 -9.74 -7.52
C ARG A 85 6.67 -10.77 -6.80
N PHE A 86 7.52 -11.43 -7.58
CA PHE A 86 8.59 -12.27 -7.07
C PHE A 86 9.90 -11.73 -7.59
N THR A 87 10.95 -11.82 -6.78
CA THR A 87 12.33 -11.58 -7.20
C THR A 87 13.09 -12.88 -7.06
N GLU A 88 13.86 -13.22 -8.08
CA GLU A 88 14.77 -14.36 -8.03
C GLU A 88 15.98 -14.01 -7.18
N SER A 89 16.26 -14.82 -6.17
CA SER A 89 17.48 -14.72 -5.37
C SER A 89 18.69 -15.25 -6.15
N PRO A 90 19.93 -14.92 -5.75
CA PRO A 90 21.14 -15.46 -6.38
C PRO A 90 21.20 -16.99 -6.46
N ASN A 91 20.44 -17.69 -5.61
CA ASN A 91 20.38 -19.14 -5.56
C ASN A 91 19.21 -19.72 -6.39
N GLY A 92 18.55 -18.91 -7.24
CA GLY A 92 17.43 -19.33 -8.09
C GLY A 92 16.08 -19.48 -7.35
N VAL A 93 16.02 -19.12 -6.06
CA VAL A 93 14.77 -19.18 -5.28
C VAL A 93 13.96 -17.90 -5.50
N PHE A 94 12.69 -18.03 -5.90
CA PHE A 94 11.76 -16.92 -6.01
C PHE A 94 11.24 -16.48 -4.64
N LEU A 95 11.54 -15.24 -4.27
CA LEU A 95 11.10 -14.63 -3.02
C LEU A 95 9.97 -13.61 -3.28
N PRO A 96 8.91 -13.58 -2.46
CA PRO A 96 7.88 -12.55 -2.57
C PRO A 96 8.46 -11.14 -2.46
N ASN A 97 8.00 -10.26 -3.34
CA ASN A 97 8.43 -8.88 -3.48
C ASN A 97 7.21 -7.98 -3.67
N ASN A 98 6.34 -7.93 -2.66
CA ASN A 98 5.07 -7.20 -2.75
C ASN A 98 5.24 -5.78 -2.22
N TYR A 99 4.82 -4.79 -2.99
CA TYR A 99 5.06 -3.38 -2.66
C TYR A 99 3.87 -2.48 -2.99
N ILE A 100 3.74 -1.42 -2.20
CA ILE A 100 2.75 -0.37 -2.44
C ILE A 100 3.21 0.49 -3.63
N VAL A 101 2.30 0.73 -4.57
CA VAL A 101 2.52 1.58 -5.76
C VAL A 101 1.93 2.97 -5.58
N THR A 102 0.80 3.08 -4.88
CA THR A 102 0.18 4.35 -4.51
C THR A 102 -0.80 4.13 -3.35
N ALA A 103 -1.15 5.21 -2.66
CA ALA A 103 -2.22 5.25 -1.69
C ALA A 103 -2.89 6.63 -1.72
N TYR A 104 -4.19 6.67 -1.42
CA TYR A 104 -4.98 7.90 -1.44
C TYR A 104 -6.24 7.75 -0.60
N GLN A 105 -6.87 8.87 -0.28
CA GLN A 105 -8.16 8.90 0.39
C GLN A 105 -9.29 8.92 -0.65
N LYS A 106 -10.38 8.21 -0.37
CA LYS A 106 -11.54 8.18 -1.28
C LYS A 106 -12.85 8.01 -0.51
N VAL A 107 -13.90 8.66 -1.01
CA VAL A 107 -15.29 8.32 -0.68
C VAL A 107 -15.65 6.98 -1.36
N ILE A 108 -16.03 6.00 -0.55
CA ILE A 108 -16.71 4.79 -1.00
C ILE A 108 -18.08 4.76 -0.32
N GLU A 109 -19.11 4.61 -1.14
CA GLU A 109 -20.51 4.38 -0.74
C GLU A 109 -20.77 2.91 -0.41
#